data_AF-A0AAD1DQC7-F1
#
_entry.id   AF-A0AAD1DQC7-F1
#
_cell.length_a   1.000
_cell.length_b   1.000
_cell.length_c   1.000
_cell.angle_alpha   90.00
_cell.angle_beta   90.00
_cell.angle_gamma   90.00
#
_symmetry.space_group_name_H-M   'P 1'
#
loop_
_entity.id
_entity.type
_entity.pdbx_description
1 polymer ?
#
loop_
_entity_poly.entity_id
_entity_poly.type
_entity_poly.pdbx_seq_one_letter_code
_entity_poly.pdbx_strand_id
1 'polypeptide(L)'
;MKQEDLNCFIERNLKNFSVNSTGWNTLIGEMLSELINAGWNIEHDVFGKEKFGGLRCSIYSENEELNANLRKITNKYSQLSQKVCEICGNEGKLRTIDSWETTLCLNHFLDQKPIMEIDEKQNITYKNKSILNVKDIIQTEVEFDLKKLKLYTKNHINNDEYFSFSCYEPNYYLLLKTIPQHLFPEDLRNRISDLFQNLQNCEICGHVAVYHKSCLRCHNEPWGTSEYHEEDYEGKSEYIKECQMDIFIDEDGYEECFKYDCSFEKIPDHQILFTPEDLEKYKKLLF
;
A
#
# COMPACT_ATOMS: atom_id res chain seq x y z
N MET A 1 28.27 -24.49 -21.99
CA MET A 1 26.97 -25.17 -21.78
C MET A 1 26.12 -24.96 -23.02
N LYS A 2 25.33 -25.94 -23.45
CA LYS A 2 24.41 -25.75 -24.59
C LYS A 2 23.16 -25.00 -24.12
N GLN A 3 22.58 -24.18 -24.99
CA GLN A 3 21.34 -23.45 -24.68
C GLN A 3 20.18 -24.39 -24.30
N GLU A 4 20.14 -25.58 -24.89
CA GLU A 4 19.15 -26.62 -24.62
C GLU A 4 19.24 -27.13 -23.17
N ASP A 5 20.45 -27.31 -22.63
CA ASP A 5 20.66 -27.78 -21.25
C ASP A 5 20.12 -26.72 -20.26
N LEU A 6 20.39 -25.44 -20.53
CA LEU A 6 19.92 -24.32 -19.72
C LEU A 6 18.38 -24.21 -19.72
N ASN A 7 17.76 -24.32 -20.89
CA ASN A 7 16.30 -24.26 -21.00
C ASN A 7 15.65 -25.43 -20.24
N CYS A 8 16.17 -26.65 -20.37
CA CYS A 8 15.70 -27.80 -19.60
C CYS A 8 15.85 -27.59 -18.09
N PHE A 9 16.96 -27.00 -17.63
CA PHE A 9 17.17 -26.68 -16.22
C PHE A 9 16.15 -25.65 -15.72
N ILE A 10 15.89 -24.58 -16.47
CA ILE A 10 14.90 -23.56 -16.10
C ILE A 10 13.50 -24.16 -16.03
N GLU A 11 13.06 -24.89 -17.05
CA GLU A 11 11.73 -25.50 -17.10
C GLU A 11 11.50 -26.51 -15.97
N ARG A 12 12.53 -27.31 -15.64
CA ARG A 12 12.49 -28.25 -14.53
C ARG A 12 12.33 -27.50 -13.20
N ASN A 13 13.14 -26.47 -12.99
CA ASN A 13 13.21 -25.79 -11.71
C ASN A 13 12.09 -24.78 -11.48
N LEU A 14 11.49 -24.18 -12.50
CA LEU A 14 10.33 -23.28 -12.34
C LEU A 14 9.20 -23.93 -11.54
N LYS A 15 9.03 -25.25 -11.65
CA LYS A 15 8.01 -26.02 -10.92
C LYS A 15 8.34 -26.22 -9.43
N ASN A 16 9.58 -26.00 -9.03
CA ASN A 16 10.05 -26.13 -7.65
C ASN A 16 9.84 -24.85 -6.83
N PHE A 17 9.29 -23.79 -7.44
CA PHE A 17 9.01 -22.53 -6.76
C PHE A 17 7.56 -22.49 -6.26
N SER A 18 7.40 -22.39 -4.94
CA SER A 18 6.11 -22.18 -4.28
C SER A 18 5.79 -20.67 -4.22
N VAL A 19 5.40 -20.11 -5.36
CA VAL A 19 4.99 -18.70 -5.51
C VAL A 19 3.50 -18.62 -5.86
N ASN A 20 2.88 -17.45 -5.63
CA ASN A 20 1.43 -17.30 -5.72
C ASN A 20 0.88 -17.39 -7.16
N SER A 21 1.69 -17.03 -8.17
CA SER A 21 1.29 -17.06 -9.58
C SER A 21 2.53 -17.02 -10.51
N THR A 22 2.33 -16.80 -11.80
CA THR A 22 3.36 -16.90 -12.86
C THR A 22 4.07 -15.59 -13.19
N GLY A 23 3.70 -14.47 -12.56
CA GLY A 23 4.28 -13.15 -12.86
C GLY A 23 5.80 -13.08 -12.62
N TRP A 24 6.32 -13.91 -11.72
CA TRP A 24 7.76 -14.00 -11.45
C TRP A 24 8.50 -15.05 -12.28
N ASN A 25 7.85 -15.77 -13.19
CA ASN A 25 8.51 -16.84 -13.96
C ASN A 25 9.71 -16.32 -14.77
N THR A 26 9.61 -15.13 -15.36
CA THR A 26 10.73 -14.50 -16.09
C THR A 26 11.89 -14.19 -15.15
N LEU A 27 11.63 -13.53 -14.01
CA LEU A 27 12.65 -13.23 -13.00
C LEU A 27 13.32 -14.51 -12.46
N ILE A 28 12.54 -15.55 -12.19
CA ILE A 28 13.07 -16.84 -11.71
C ILE A 28 13.94 -17.48 -12.80
N GLY A 29 13.53 -17.44 -14.07
CA GLY A 29 14.33 -17.97 -15.19
C GLY A 29 15.66 -17.23 -15.37
N GLU A 30 15.65 -15.90 -15.25
CA GLU A 30 16.86 -15.07 -15.30
C GLU A 30 17.78 -15.37 -14.10
N MET A 31 17.21 -15.49 -12.89
CA MET A 31 17.95 -15.90 -11.69
C MET A 31 18.63 -17.26 -11.88
N LEU A 32 17.88 -18.27 -12.34
CA LEU A 32 18.39 -19.62 -12.60
C LEU A 32 19.54 -19.60 -13.63
N SER A 33 19.42 -18.76 -14.67
CA SER A 33 20.47 -18.56 -15.66
C SER A 33 21.74 -17.96 -15.05
N GLU A 34 21.60 -16.93 -14.20
CA GLU A 34 22.74 -16.32 -13.50
C GLU A 34 23.40 -17.29 -12.52
N LEU A 35 22.64 -18.12 -11.81
CA LEU A 35 23.19 -19.13 -10.90
C LEU A 35 24.08 -20.14 -11.64
N ILE A 36 23.63 -20.63 -12.80
CA ILE A 36 24.43 -21.55 -13.62
C ILE A 36 25.69 -20.87 -14.14
N ASN A 37 25.60 -19.63 -14.61
CA ASN A 37 26.76 -18.86 -15.07
C ASN A 37 27.77 -18.60 -13.94
N ALA A 38 27.31 -18.50 -12.69
CA ALA A 38 28.16 -18.39 -11.51
C ALA A 38 28.82 -19.72 -11.09
N GLY A 39 28.44 -20.84 -11.70
CA GLY A 39 29.00 -22.17 -11.43
C GLY A 39 28.09 -23.10 -10.63
N TRP A 40 26.79 -22.81 -10.53
CA TRP A 40 25.83 -23.76 -9.94
C TRP A 40 25.79 -25.07 -10.75
N ASN A 41 25.71 -26.19 -10.03
CA ASN A 41 25.61 -27.51 -10.65
C ASN A 41 24.18 -27.73 -11.18
N ILE A 42 24.05 -27.89 -12.50
CA ILE A 42 22.78 -28.11 -13.19
C ILE A 42 22.05 -29.39 -12.74
N GLU A 43 22.77 -30.35 -12.17
CA GLU A 43 22.18 -31.58 -11.61
C GLU A 43 21.47 -31.34 -10.26
N HIS A 44 21.75 -30.21 -9.60
CA HIS A 44 21.09 -29.85 -8.35
C HIS A 44 19.91 -28.92 -8.59
N ASP A 45 18.75 -29.35 -8.09
CA ASP A 45 17.54 -28.54 -8.13
C ASP A 45 17.62 -27.33 -7.21
N VAL A 46 16.93 -26.28 -7.63
CA VAL A 46 16.81 -25.00 -6.95
C VAL A 46 15.37 -24.85 -6.51
N PHE A 47 15.19 -24.51 -5.24
CA PHE A 47 13.88 -24.31 -4.63
C PHE A 47 13.75 -22.86 -4.17
N GLY A 48 12.54 -22.34 -4.25
CA GLY A 48 12.22 -21.03 -3.74
C GLY A 48 10.75 -20.90 -3.38
N LYS A 49 10.43 -19.81 -2.71
CA LYS A 49 9.06 -19.50 -2.33
C LYS A 49 8.84 -18.00 -2.25
N GLU A 50 7.59 -17.60 -2.30
CA GLU A 50 7.18 -16.29 -1.84
C GLU A 50 7.37 -16.20 -0.31
N LYS A 51 7.89 -15.07 0.16
CA LYS A 51 7.88 -14.68 1.56
C LYS A 51 7.98 -13.17 1.71
N PHE A 52 7.00 -12.57 2.39
CA PHE A 52 6.94 -11.12 2.68
C PHE A 52 6.94 -10.28 1.39
N GLY A 53 6.08 -10.67 0.43
CA GLY A 53 5.93 -10.05 -0.88
C GLY A 53 7.15 -10.21 -1.80
N GLY A 54 8.13 -11.05 -1.46
CA GLY A 54 9.35 -11.22 -2.23
C GLY A 54 9.72 -12.68 -2.46
N LEU A 55 10.44 -12.93 -3.56
CA LEU A 55 11.04 -14.19 -3.88
C LEU A 55 12.18 -14.49 -2.89
N ARG A 56 12.14 -15.66 -2.25
CA ARG A 56 13.24 -16.19 -1.43
C ARG A 56 13.73 -17.49 -2.03
N CYS A 57 15.03 -17.53 -2.30
CA CYS A 57 15.72 -18.71 -2.78
C CYS A 57 16.90 -19.01 -1.85
N SER A 58 16.82 -20.13 -1.14
CA SER A 58 17.85 -20.55 -0.18
C SER A 58 18.78 -21.54 -0.87
N ILE A 59 19.94 -21.06 -1.28
CA ILE A 59 20.98 -21.86 -1.95
C ILE A 59 22.27 -21.73 -1.13
N TYR A 60 23.02 -22.83 -1.05
CA TYR A 60 24.30 -22.88 -0.32
C TYR A 60 25.35 -23.65 -1.11
N SER A 61 26.60 -23.22 -1.00
CA SER A 61 27.78 -23.97 -1.44
C SER A 61 28.82 -23.95 -0.34
N GLU A 62 29.57 -25.05 -0.19
CA GLU A 62 30.73 -25.13 0.70
C GLU A 62 31.92 -24.31 0.17
N ASN A 63 31.95 -24.02 -1.13
CA ASN A 63 32.94 -23.11 -1.70
C ASN A 63 32.53 -21.66 -1.36
N GLU A 64 33.36 -20.98 -0.56
CA GLU A 64 33.07 -19.64 -0.04
C GLU A 64 32.86 -18.59 -1.14
N GLU A 65 33.70 -18.61 -2.19
CA GLU A 65 33.61 -17.65 -3.30
C GLU A 65 32.33 -17.86 -4.11
N LEU A 66 32.03 -19.12 -4.44
CA LEU A 66 30.78 -19.48 -5.11
C LEU A 66 29.58 -19.09 -4.25
N ASN A 67 29.58 -19.44 -2.97
CA ASN A 67 28.49 -19.11 -2.05
C ASN A 67 28.27 -17.60 -1.93
N ALA A 68 29.33 -16.79 -1.92
CA ALA A 68 29.23 -15.33 -1.95
C ALA A 68 28.57 -14.82 -3.24
N ASN A 69 28.92 -15.40 -4.40
CA ASN A 69 28.31 -15.04 -5.68
C ASN A 69 26.84 -15.47 -5.77
N LEU A 70 26.50 -16.68 -5.31
CA LEU A 70 25.12 -17.17 -5.25
C LEU A 70 24.25 -16.27 -4.38
N ARG A 71 24.75 -15.84 -3.21
CA ARG A 71 24.05 -14.89 -2.32
C ARG A 71 23.80 -13.54 -2.98
N LYS A 72 24.76 -13.01 -3.74
CA LYS A 72 24.58 -11.75 -4.48
C LYS A 72 23.44 -11.89 -5.51
N ILE A 73 23.40 -13.00 -6.24
CA ILE A 73 22.36 -13.29 -7.22
C ILE A 73 20.99 -13.42 -6.53
N THR A 74 20.87 -14.27 -5.52
CA THR A 74 19.57 -14.47 -4.84
C THR A 74 19.07 -13.19 -4.16
N ASN A 75 19.96 -12.37 -3.59
CA ASN A 75 19.60 -11.07 -3.02
C ASN A 75 19.11 -10.09 -4.09
N LYS A 76 19.79 -10.00 -5.24
CA LYS A 76 19.38 -9.17 -6.38
C LYS A 76 17.95 -9.52 -6.81
N TYR A 77 17.67 -10.80 -7.05
CA TYR A 77 16.34 -11.22 -7.52
C TYR A 77 15.26 -11.13 -6.44
N SER A 78 15.64 -11.24 -5.16
CA SER A 78 14.74 -10.96 -4.05
C SER A 78 14.29 -9.49 -4.04
N GLN A 79 15.22 -8.54 -4.24
CA GLN A 79 14.89 -7.12 -4.35
C GLN A 79 14.09 -6.80 -5.63
N LEU A 80 14.43 -7.41 -6.76
CA LEU A 80 13.69 -7.21 -8.02
C LEU A 80 12.25 -7.72 -7.92
N SER A 81 12.03 -8.87 -7.27
CA SER A 81 10.69 -9.43 -7.12
C SER A 81 9.74 -8.54 -6.32
N GLN A 82 10.25 -7.70 -5.41
CA GLN A 82 9.47 -6.72 -4.65
C GLN A 82 9.02 -5.51 -5.48
N LYS A 83 9.47 -5.42 -6.74
CA LYS A 83 9.09 -4.37 -7.71
C LYS A 83 8.31 -4.93 -8.90
N VAL A 84 7.98 -6.21 -8.88
CA VAL A 84 7.31 -6.92 -9.98
C VAL A 84 6.09 -7.63 -9.45
N CYS A 85 4.94 -7.38 -10.08
CA CYS A 85 3.69 -8.02 -9.73
C CYS A 85 3.78 -9.54 -9.85
N GLU A 86 3.52 -10.25 -8.76
CA GLU A 86 3.60 -11.72 -8.71
C GLU A 86 2.56 -12.41 -9.62
N ILE A 87 1.49 -11.70 -10.01
CA ILE A 87 0.42 -12.23 -10.87
C ILE A 87 0.74 -12.09 -12.36
N CYS A 88 1.17 -10.90 -12.82
CA CYS A 88 1.35 -10.65 -14.25
C CYS A 88 2.75 -10.28 -14.71
N GLY A 89 3.69 -10.02 -13.80
CA GLY A 89 5.07 -9.68 -14.16
C GLY A 89 5.31 -8.23 -14.59
N ASN A 90 4.28 -7.38 -14.57
CA ASN A 90 4.45 -5.93 -14.75
C ASN A 90 5.00 -5.27 -13.47
N GLU A 91 5.35 -3.98 -13.54
CA GLU A 91 5.73 -3.20 -12.35
C GLU A 91 4.68 -3.32 -11.23
N GLY A 92 5.17 -3.57 -10.02
CA GLY A 92 4.37 -3.73 -8.81
C GLY A 92 5.02 -3.06 -7.63
N LYS A 93 4.24 -2.90 -6.56
CA LYS A 93 4.70 -2.37 -5.27
C LYS A 93 4.36 -3.38 -4.18
N LEU A 94 5.11 -3.33 -3.08
CA LEU A 94 4.77 -4.09 -1.87
C LEU A 94 3.46 -3.54 -1.31
N ARG A 95 2.51 -4.42 -1.02
CA ARG A 95 1.18 -4.08 -0.55
C ARG A 95 0.72 -5.06 0.52
N THR A 96 -0.22 -4.64 1.34
CA THR A 96 -0.80 -5.47 2.41
C THR A 96 -2.27 -5.75 2.15
N ILE A 97 -2.63 -7.03 2.05
CA ILE A 97 -4.00 -7.52 1.94
C ILE A 97 -4.25 -8.47 3.11
N ASP A 98 -5.23 -8.17 3.96
CA ASP A 98 -5.59 -9.00 5.11
C ASP A 98 -4.40 -9.43 6.01
N SER A 99 -3.46 -8.50 6.24
CA SER A 99 -2.20 -8.70 6.99
C SER A 99 -1.13 -9.54 6.28
N TRP A 100 -1.31 -9.86 5.00
CA TRP A 100 -0.31 -10.51 4.16
C TRP A 100 0.36 -9.51 3.22
N GLU A 101 1.69 -9.51 3.24
CA GLU A 101 2.50 -8.74 2.30
C GLU A 101 2.59 -9.48 0.95
N THR A 102 2.29 -8.77 -0.12
CA THR A 102 2.37 -9.25 -1.50
C THR A 102 2.90 -8.15 -2.41
N THR A 103 3.53 -8.50 -3.53
CA THR A 103 3.90 -7.49 -4.54
C THR A 103 2.94 -7.53 -5.70
N LEU A 104 2.13 -6.49 -5.86
CA LEU A 104 1.09 -6.39 -6.87
C LEU A 104 1.13 -5.05 -7.61
N CYS A 105 0.77 -5.09 -8.89
CA CYS A 105 0.39 -3.88 -9.61
C CYS A 105 -0.97 -3.38 -9.08
N LEU A 106 -1.27 -2.10 -9.31
CA LEU A 106 -2.50 -1.47 -8.80
C LEU A 106 -3.76 -2.24 -9.20
N ASN A 107 -3.85 -2.69 -10.45
CA ASN A 107 -5.05 -3.41 -10.94
C ASN A 107 -5.28 -4.71 -10.15
N HIS A 108 -4.25 -5.55 -9.99
CA HIS A 108 -4.39 -6.80 -9.24
C HIS A 108 -4.60 -6.57 -7.74
N PHE A 109 -4.08 -5.47 -7.19
CA PHE A 109 -4.37 -5.07 -5.84
C PHE A 109 -5.85 -4.68 -5.68
N LEU A 110 -6.37 -3.80 -6.52
CA LEU A 110 -7.78 -3.39 -6.52
C LEU A 110 -8.73 -4.54 -6.86
N ASP A 111 -8.23 -5.56 -7.54
CA ASP A 111 -9.01 -6.75 -7.79
C ASP A 111 -9.33 -7.55 -6.53
N GLN A 112 -8.39 -7.57 -5.59
CA GLN A 112 -8.47 -8.28 -4.32
C GLN A 112 -9.01 -7.38 -3.20
N LYS A 113 -8.58 -6.11 -3.17
CA LYS A 113 -9.02 -5.08 -2.23
C LYS A 113 -9.66 -3.91 -2.99
N PRO A 114 -10.92 -4.06 -3.42
CA PRO A 114 -11.60 -3.02 -4.18
C PRO A 114 -11.83 -1.76 -3.35
N ILE A 115 -11.93 -0.62 -4.04
CA ILE A 115 -12.26 0.65 -3.41
C ILE A 115 -13.72 0.66 -2.96
N MET A 116 -13.94 1.17 -1.74
CA MET A 116 -15.27 1.44 -1.25
C MET A 116 -15.85 2.66 -1.97
N GLU A 117 -17.06 2.51 -2.49
CA GLU A 117 -17.81 3.60 -3.11
C GLU A 117 -19.16 3.77 -2.41
N ILE A 118 -19.68 5.00 -2.45
CA ILE A 118 -21.04 5.31 -1.97
C ILE A 118 -21.83 5.86 -3.14
N ASP A 119 -22.86 5.14 -3.57
CA ASP A 119 -23.69 5.56 -4.70
C ASP A 119 -24.74 6.63 -4.31
N GLU A 120 -25.43 7.18 -5.32
CA GLU A 120 -26.48 8.19 -5.13
C GLU A 120 -27.66 7.72 -4.27
N LYS A 121 -27.85 6.39 -4.14
CA LYS A 121 -28.88 5.76 -3.31
C LYS A 121 -28.36 5.42 -1.90
N GLN A 122 -27.16 5.88 -1.56
CA GLN A 122 -26.45 5.62 -0.32
C GLN A 122 -26.16 4.13 -0.07
N ASN A 123 -25.94 3.36 -1.14
CA ASN A 123 -25.36 2.03 -1.02
C ASN A 123 -23.85 2.14 -0.90
N ILE A 124 -23.29 1.44 0.09
CA ILE A 124 -21.88 1.15 0.19
C ILE A 124 -21.59 -0.03 -0.73
N THR A 125 -20.71 0.15 -1.69
CA THR A 125 -20.42 -0.85 -2.72
C THR A 125 -18.94 -1.13 -2.88
N TYR A 126 -18.64 -2.34 -3.35
CA TYR A 126 -17.32 -2.75 -3.82
C TYR A 126 -17.49 -3.36 -5.21
N LYS A 127 -16.77 -2.86 -6.22
CA LYS A 127 -16.92 -3.30 -7.63
C LYS A 127 -18.39 -3.34 -8.10
N ASN A 128 -19.16 -2.29 -7.82
CA ASN A 128 -20.60 -2.18 -8.11
C ASN A 128 -21.50 -3.20 -7.38
N LYS A 129 -20.98 -4.01 -6.46
CA LYS A 129 -21.78 -4.89 -5.63
C LYS A 129 -22.09 -4.18 -4.31
N SER A 130 -23.38 -3.91 -4.08
CA SER A 130 -23.85 -3.38 -2.80
C SER A 130 -23.62 -4.39 -1.68
N ILE A 131 -22.99 -3.94 -0.60
CA ILE A 131 -22.78 -4.73 0.61
C ILE A 131 -23.68 -4.28 1.76
N LEU A 132 -24.05 -2.99 1.79
CA LEU A 132 -24.81 -2.38 2.87
C LEU A 132 -25.44 -1.08 2.34
N ASN A 133 -26.72 -0.82 2.65
CA ASN A 133 -27.30 0.52 2.48
C ASN A 133 -27.21 1.29 3.79
N VAL A 134 -26.86 2.58 3.73
CA VAL A 134 -26.76 3.45 4.92
C VAL A 134 -28.08 3.48 5.72
N LYS A 135 -29.23 3.35 5.07
CA LYS A 135 -30.55 3.36 5.72
C LYS A 135 -30.83 2.09 6.54
N ASP A 136 -30.09 1.01 6.31
CA ASP A 136 -30.25 -0.24 7.05
C ASP A 136 -29.42 -0.27 8.35
N ILE A 137 -28.56 0.73 8.55
CA ILE A 137 -27.75 0.89 9.75
C ILE A 137 -28.64 1.31 10.91
N ILE A 138 -28.54 0.58 12.01
CA ILE A 138 -29.30 0.87 13.24
C ILE A 138 -28.41 1.34 14.39
N GLN A 139 -27.11 1.04 14.34
CA GLN A 139 -26.14 1.40 15.36
C GLN A 139 -24.76 1.50 14.74
N THR A 140 -23.94 2.40 15.30
CA THR A 140 -22.54 2.56 14.95
C THR A 140 -21.66 2.52 16.18
N GLU A 141 -20.48 1.92 16.05
CA GLU A 141 -19.38 2.08 17.00
C GLU A 141 -18.20 2.71 16.30
N VAL A 142 -17.50 3.59 17.01
CA VAL A 142 -16.27 4.20 16.50
C VAL A 142 -15.15 3.93 17.49
N GLU A 143 -14.06 3.34 17.00
CA GLU A 143 -12.91 2.95 17.80
C GLU A 143 -11.67 3.75 17.39
N PHE A 144 -10.66 3.75 18.26
CA PHE A 144 -9.32 4.28 17.98
C PHE A 144 -9.30 5.72 17.49
N ASP A 145 -10.08 6.60 18.13
CA ASP A 145 -10.07 8.04 17.81
C ASP A 145 -10.55 8.36 16.39
N LEU A 146 -11.72 7.83 16.01
CA LEU A 146 -12.30 8.00 14.66
C LEU A 146 -11.48 7.32 13.54
N LYS A 147 -10.69 6.29 13.87
CA LYS A 147 -9.89 5.53 12.87
C LYS A 147 -10.54 4.23 12.41
N LYS A 148 -11.55 3.76 13.15
CA LYS A 148 -12.28 2.54 12.81
C LYS A 148 -13.75 2.71 13.09
N LEU A 149 -14.57 2.30 12.15
CA LEU A 149 -16.01 2.42 12.18
C LEU A 149 -16.63 1.03 12.04
N LYS A 150 -17.50 0.66 12.96
CA LYS A 150 -18.32 -0.55 12.87
C LYS A 150 -19.78 -0.18 12.67
N LEU A 151 -20.42 -0.84 11.72
CA LEU A 151 -21.81 -0.62 11.34
C LEU A 151 -22.63 -1.88 11.59
N TYR A 152 -23.72 -1.72 12.32
CA TYR A 152 -24.63 -2.81 12.68
C TYR A 152 -25.97 -2.63 11.98
N THR A 153 -26.51 -3.72 11.46
CA THR A 153 -27.87 -3.77 10.89
C THR A 153 -28.76 -4.70 11.72
N LYS A 154 -30.08 -4.63 11.50
CA LYS A 154 -31.05 -5.50 12.18
C LYS A 154 -30.76 -7.00 12.02
N ASN A 155 -30.18 -7.40 10.89
CA ASN A 155 -29.90 -8.81 10.61
C ASN A 155 -28.68 -9.33 11.39
N HIS A 156 -27.77 -8.44 11.81
CA HIS A 156 -26.47 -8.81 12.35
C HIS A 156 -26.29 -8.50 13.84
N ILE A 157 -27.12 -7.62 14.41
CA ILE A 157 -27.02 -7.21 15.83
C ILE A 157 -27.21 -8.36 16.83
N ASN A 158 -27.92 -9.42 16.45
CA ASN A 158 -28.16 -10.58 17.33
C ASN A 158 -27.01 -11.59 17.33
N ASN A 159 -26.06 -11.47 16.40
CA ASN A 159 -24.94 -12.41 16.21
C ASN A 159 -23.57 -11.77 16.44
N ASP A 160 -23.52 -10.53 16.95
CA ASP A 160 -22.30 -9.70 17.03
C ASP A 160 -21.56 -9.54 15.67
N GLU A 161 -22.28 -9.69 14.57
CA GLU A 161 -21.75 -9.44 13.23
C GLU A 161 -21.84 -7.94 12.91
N TYR A 162 -20.81 -7.40 12.27
CA TYR A 162 -20.74 -5.99 11.88
C TYR A 162 -19.92 -5.81 10.63
N PHE A 163 -20.19 -4.71 9.91
CA PHE A 163 -19.32 -4.24 8.84
C PHE A 163 -18.27 -3.32 9.45
N SER A 164 -16.99 -3.56 9.18
CA SER A 164 -15.88 -2.78 9.71
C SER A 164 -15.18 -2.02 8.60
N PHE A 165 -14.88 -0.74 8.84
CA PHE A 165 -14.17 0.15 7.92
C PHE A 165 -13.06 0.89 8.67
N SER A 166 -11.96 1.21 7.99
CA SER A 166 -10.78 1.84 8.59
C SER A 166 -10.37 3.12 7.85
N CYS A 167 -9.78 4.08 8.55
CA CYS A 167 -9.24 5.31 7.97
C CYS A 167 -8.12 5.10 6.93
N TYR A 168 -7.57 3.89 6.83
CA TYR A 168 -6.61 3.52 5.79
C TYR A 168 -7.29 3.11 4.47
N GLU A 169 -8.61 3.09 4.43
CA GLU A 169 -9.40 2.81 3.23
C GLU A 169 -9.86 4.12 2.58
N PRO A 170 -9.71 4.27 1.25
CA PRO A 170 -10.31 5.39 0.54
C PRO A 170 -11.82 5.47 0.80
N ASN A 171 -12.33 6.69 0.87
CA ASN A 171 -13.71 7.05 1.19
C ASN A 171 -14.16 6.75 2.62
N TYR A 172 -13.26 6.39 3.54
CA TYR A 172 -13.62 6.20 4.95
C TYR A 172 -14.27 7.44 5.57
N TYR A 173 -13.66 8.62 5.40
CA TYR A 173 -14.20 9.85 5.98
C TYR A 173 -15.45 10.33 5.22
N LEU A 174 -15.57 10.03 3.93
CA LEU A 174 -16.82 10.19 3.19
C LEU A 174 -17.96 9.34 3.80
N LEU A 175 -17.69 8.08 4.14
CA LEU A 175 -18.64 7.20 4.82
C LEU A 175 -19.01 7.75 6.20
N LEU A 176 -18.01 8.15 6.99
CA LEU A 176 -18.22 8.73 8.32
C LEU A 176 -19.14 9.97 8.24
N LYS A 177 -18.95 10.82 7.23
CA LYS A 177 -19.78 12.02 6.96
C LYS A 177 -21.20 11.67 6.48
N THR A 178 -21.35 10.55 5.76
CA THR A 178 -22.62 10.16 5.13
C THR A 178 -23.60 9.55 6.12
N ILE A 179 -23.11 8.90 7.17
CA ILE A 179 -23.96 8.24 8.16
C ILE A 179 -24.76 9.27 8.96
N PRO A 180 -26.07 9.07 9.16
CA PRO A 180 -26.89 9.97 9.97
C PRO A 180 -26.36 10.16 11.40
N GLN A 181 -26.17 11.42 11.81
CA GLN A 181 -25.59 11.75 13.11
C GLN A 181 -26.29 11.11 14.32
N HIS A 182 -27.62 10.91 14.25
CA HIS A 182 -28.38 10.32 15.35
C HIS A 182 -28.02 8.85 15.63
N LEU A 183 -27.35 8.16 14.70
CA LEU A 183 -26.88 6.78 14.89
C LEU A 183 -25.59 6.71 15.73
N PHE A 184 -24.87 7.84 15.87
CA PHE A 184 -23.69 7.92 16.73
C PHE A 184 -24.09 8.23 18.18
N PRO A 185 -23.29 7.78 19.16
CA PRO A 185 -23.31 8.27 20.54
C PRO A 185 -23.18 9.80 20.63
N GLU A 186 -23.81 10.42 21.62
CA GLU A 186 -23.90 11.89 21.75
C GLU A 186 -22.53 12.57 21.84
N ASP A 187 -21.58 11.99 22.56
CA ASP A 187 -20.21 12.46 22.67
C ASP A 187 -19.48 12.43 21.32
N LEU A 188 -19.74 11.41 20.49
CA LEU A 188 -19.15 11.27 19.17
C LEU A 188 -19.79 12.20 18.13
N ARG A 189 -21.08 12.52 18.25
CA ARG A 189 -21.77 13.45 17.32
C ARG A 189 -21.06 14.80 17.26
N ASN A 190 -20.76 15.35 18.43
CA ASN A 190 -20.10 16.66 18.54
C ASN A 190 -18.69 16.59 17.95
N ARG A 191 -17.96 15.50 18.20
CA ARG A 191 -16.59 15.31 17.68
C ARG A 191 -16.55 15.15 16.17
N ILE A 192 -17.47 14.38 15.59
CA ILE A 192 -17.57 14.21 14.13
C ILE A 192 -17.98 15.53 13.48
N SER A 193 -18.93 16.26 14.07
CA SER A 193 -19.33 17.58 13.59
C SER A 193 -18.16 18.57 13.64
N ASP A 194 -17.44 18.62 14.76
CA ASP A 194 -16.26 19.46 14.96
C ASP A 194 -15.16 19.14 13.94
N LEU A 195 -14.90 17.85 13.68
CA LEU A 195 -13.95 17.40 12.68
C LEU A 195 -14.25 18.01 11.31
N PHE A 196 -15.46 17.83 10.79
CA PHE A 196 -15.80 18.29 9.44
C PHE A 196 -16.02 19.80 9.33
N GLN A 197 -16.27 20.50 10.44
CA GLN A 197 -16.43 21.96 10.46
C GLN A 197 -15.11 22.71 10.56
N ASN A 198 -14.07 22.08 11.12
CA ASN A 198 -12.79 22.73 11.41
C ASN A 198 -11.62 22.15 10.61
N LEU A 199 -11.88 21.48 9.48
CA LEU A 199 -10.81 21.04 8.59
C LEU A 199 -10.03 22.23 8.05
N GLN A 200 -8.71 22.13 8.11
CA GLN A 200 -7.78 23.11 7.59
C GLN A 200 -7.08 22.61 6.32
N ASN A 201 -6.51 23.55 5.58
CA ASN A 201 -5.76 23.28 4.36
C ASN A 201 -4.45 22.53 4.68
N CYS A 202 -4.21 21.41 4.00
CA CYS A 202 -2.93 20.73 4.05
C CYS A 202 -1.99 21.29 2.97
N GLU A 203 -0.90 21.95 3.38
CA GLU A 203 0.13 22.44 2.45
C GLU A 203 0.95 21.31 1.83
N ILE A 204 0.94 20.12 2.43
CA ILE A 204 1.67 18.96 1.95
C ILE A 204 0.89 18.31 0.79
N CYS A 205 -0.31 17.76 1.06
CA CYS A 205 -1.06 17.01 0.04
C CYS A 205 -2.11 17.82 -0.74
N GLY A 206 -2.34 19.09 -0.39
CA GLY A 206 -3.26 19.95 -1.14
C GLY A 206 -4.75 19.67 -0.94
N HIS A 207 -5.12 19.04 0.18
CA HIS A 207 -6.53 18.77 0.52
C HIS A 207 -6.95 19.51 1.80
N VAL A 208 -8.23 19.86 1.90
CA VAL A 208 -8.85 20.42 3.11
C VAL A 208 -9.12 19.27 4.09
N ALA A 209 -8.07 18.85 4.81
CA ALA A 209 -8.07 17.60 5.56
C ALA A 209 -7.24 17.63 6.85
N VAL A 210 -6.67 18.78 7.24
CA VAL A 210 -5.94 18.89 8.51
C VAL A 210 -6.94 19.02 9.66
N TYR A 211 -6.82 18.15 10.66
CA TYR A 211 -7.61 18.20 11.88
C TYR A 211 -6.68 17.96 13.08
N HIS A 212 -6.72 18.89 14.05
CA HIS A 212 -5.77 18.93 15.16
C HIS A 212 -4.31 18.90 14.71
N LYS A 213 -3.63 17.76 14.90
CA LYS A 213 -2.17 17.63 14.75
C LYS A 213 -1.73 16.97 13.45
N SER A 214 -2.65 16.50 12.62
CA SER A 214 -2.29 15.78 11.39
C SER A 214 -3.31 15.95 10.27
N CYS A 215 -2.86 15.68 9.05
CA CYS A 215 -3.73 15.53 7.90
C CYS A 215 -4.43 14.17 7.94
N LEU A 216 -5.76 14.16 7.89
CA LEU A 216 -6.57 12.94 7.83
C LEU A 216 -6.39 12.17 6.51
N ARG A 217 -5.84 12.82 5.46
CA ARG A 217 -5.57 12.21 4.16
C ARG A 217 -4.14 11.70 4.03
N CYS A 218 -3.13 12.57 4.14
CA CYS A 218 -1.73 12.16 3.93
C CYS A 218 -0.99 11.80 5.22
N HIS A 219 -1.66 11.85 6.37
CA HIS A 219 -1.13 11.51 7.70
C HIS A 219 0.07 12.34 8.19
N ASN A 220 0.58 13.27 7.39
CA ASN A 220 1.65 14.18 7.77
C ASN A 220 1.16 15.23 8.78
N GLU A 221 2.07 15.66 9.63
CA GLU A 221 1.84 16.73 10.60
C GLU A 221 2.01 18.11 9.91
N PRO A 222 1.19 19.11 10.22
CA PRO A 222 1.50 20.48 9.81
C PRO A 222 2.77 20.98 10.48
N TRP A 223 3.55 21.80 9.77
CA TRP A 223 4.73 22.45 10.34
C TRP A 223 4.40 23.18 11.65
N GLY A 224 5.30 23.06 12.63
CA GLY A 224 5.14 23.69 13.96
C GLY A 224 4.25 22.90 14.93
N THR A 225 3.73 21.74 14.52
CA THR A 225 2.98 20.85 15.42
C THR A 225 3.89 20.12 16.43
N SER A 226 5.09 19.76 15.99
CA SER A 226 6.09 18.99 16.74
C SER A 226 7.43 19.72 16.77
N GLU A 227 8.19 19.52 17.86
CA GLU A 227 9.47 20.20 18.13
C GLU A 227 10.56 19.81 17.12
N TYR A 228 10.58 18.54 16.68
CA TYR A 228 11.58 18.03 15.74
C TYR A 228 11.59 18.78 14.40
N HIS A 229 10.48 19.42 14.01
CA HIS A 229 10.44 20.22 12.78
C HIS A 229 11.52 21.31 12.79
N GLU A 230 11.74 21.97 13.92
CA GLU A 230 12.75 23.03 14.05
C GLU A 230 14.15 22.48 14.31
N GLU A 231 14.26 21.24 14.79
CA GLU A 231 15.54 20.57 15.07
C GLU A 231 16.16 19.95 13.80
N ASP A 232 15.32 19.34 12.95
CA ASP A 232 15.76 18.51 11.83
C ASP A 232 15.72 19.23 10.47
N TYR A 233 15.00 20.35 10.36
CA TYR A 233 14.83 21.08 9.10
C TYR A 233 15.25 22.54 9.21
N GLU A 234 15.88 23.07 8.16
CA GLU A 234 16.26 24.49 8.08
C GLU A 234 15.05 25.42 8.04
N GLY A 235 13.88 24.90 7.66
CA GLY A 235 12.61 25.59 7.82
C GLY A 235 11.41 24.91 7.15
N LYS A 236 10.25 25.52 7.32
CA LYS A 236 8.95 25.04 6.84
C LYS A 236 8.94 24.57 5.39
N SER A 237 9.58 25.32 4.50
CA SER A 237 9.57 25.00 3.07
C SER A 237 10.32 23.71 2.75
N GLU A 238 11.38 23.40 3.50
CA GLU A 238 12.17 22.18 3.31
C GLU A 238 11.37 20.96 3.76
N TYR A 239 10.81 21.01 4.97
CA TYR A 239 9.94 19.97 5.50
C TYR A 239 8.77 19.64 4.56
N ILE A 240 8.01 20.66 4.14
CA ILE A 240 6.87 20.44 3.23
C ILE A 240 7.34 19.84 1.91
N LYS A 241 8.49 20.30 1.38
CA LYS A 241 9.06 19.80 0.14
C LYS A 241 9.42 18.31 0.24
N GLU A 242 10.04 17.88 1.34
CA GLU A 242 10.37 16.46 1.57
C GLU A 242 9.11 15.60 1.69
N CYS A 243 8.13 16.00 2.52
CA CYS A 243 6.87 15.27 2.64
C CYS A 243 6.11 15.17 1.30
N GLN A 244 6.17 16.21 0.45
CA GLN A 244 5.60 16.18 -0.89
C GLN A 244 6.33 15.19 -1.81
N MET A 245 7.66 15.11 -1.72
CA MET A 245 8.45 14.14 -2.49
C MET A 245 8.16 12.71 -2.05
N ASP A 246 8.02 12.44 -0.75
CA ASP A 246 7.63 11.11 -0.22
C ASP A 246 6.28 10.65 -0.78
N ILE A 247 5.27 11.53 -0.73
CA ILE A 247 3.95 11.29 -1.33
C ILE A 247 4.06 11.02 -2.83
N PHE A 248 4.97 11.69 -3.53
CA PHE A 248 5.13 11.52 -4.97
C PHE A 248 5.90 10.23 -5.33
N ILE A 249 6.87 9.82 -4.52
CA ILE A 249 7.56 8.53 -4.65
C ILE A 249 6.56 7.40 -4.43
N ASP A 250 5.67 7.55 -3.44
CA ASP A 250 4.57 6.63 -3.18
C ASP A 250 5.05 5.18 -3.06
N GLU A 251 6.07 4.94 -2.24
CA GLU A 251 6.80 3.65 -2.19
C GLU A 251 5.86 2.47 -1.91
N ASP A 252 4.87 2.67 -1.04
CA ASP A 252 3.85 1.69 -0.65
C ASP A 252 2.62 1.65 -1.57
N GLY A 253 2.54 2.57 -2.54
CA GLY A 253 1.41 2.66 -3.46
C GLY A 253 0.13 3.18 -2.81
N TYR A 254 0.24 3.88 -1.68
CA TYR A 254 -0.86 4.51 -0.96
C TYR A 254 -1.57 5.57 -1.81
N GLU A 255 -0.84 6.52 -2.40
CA GLU A 255 -1.43 7.62 -3.17
C GLU A 255 -2.09 7.14 -4.47
N GLU A 256 -1.59 6.07 -5.10
CA GLU A 256 -2.29 5.41 -6.19
C GLU A 256 -3.72 4.97 -5.82
N CYS A 257 -3.94 4.55 -4.58
CA CYS A 257 -5.25 4.15 -4.08
C CYS A 257 -6.07 5.36 -3.62
N PHE A 258 -5.44 6.32 -2.96
CA PHE A 258 -6.11 7.53 -2.45
C PHE A 258 -6.44 8.57 -3.53
N LYS A 259 -6.09 8.31 -4.80
CA LYS A 259 -6.67 9.01 -5.96
C LYS A 259 -8.18 8.81 -6.10
N TYR A 260 -8.70 7.69 -5.56
CA TYR A 260 -10.14 7.38 -5.56
C TYR A 260 -10.85 7.88 -4.28
N ASP A 261 -10.12 8.48 -3.34
CA ASP A 261 -10.72 9.09 -2.15
C ASP A 261 -11.38 10.42 -2.52
N CYS A 262 -12.66 10.52 -2.18
CA CYS A 262 -13.52 11.68 -2.36
C CYS A 262 -13.91 12.29 -1.00
N SER A 263 -13.17 11.97 0.06
CA SER A 263 -13.50 12.43 1.42
C SER A 263 -13.23 13.91 1.63
N PHE A 264 -12.25 14.46 0.91
CA PHE A 264 -11.74 15.82 1.12
C PHE A 264 -11.65 16.60 -0.19
N GLU A 265 -11.97 17.89 -0.12
CA GLU A 265 -11.87 18.81 -1.26
C GLU A 265 -10.41 19.13 -1.58
N LYS A 266 -10.09 19.26 -2.87
CA LYS A 266 -8.78 19.71 -3.35
C LYS A 266 -8.70 21.23 -3.29
N ILE A 267 -7.53 21.74 -2.91
CA ILE A 267 -7.21 23.16 -2.89
C ILE A 267 -6.77 23.56 -4.31
N PRO A 268 -7.49 24.47 -5.01
CA PRO A 268 -7.19 24.80 -6.41
C PRO A 268 -5.78 25.35 -6.66
N ASP A 269 -5.25 26.14 -5.72
CA ASP A 269 -3.95 26.81 -5.85
C ASP A 269 -2.86 26.14 -4.99
N HIS A 270 -2.99 24.82 -4.74
CA HIS A 270 -1.97 24.06 -4.01
C HIS A 270 -0.62 24.09 -4.75
N GLN A 271 0.46 24.38 -4.02
CA GLN A 271 1.79 24.51 -4.58
C GLN A 271 2.64 23.26 -4.30
N ILE A 272 3.27 22.75 -5.36
CA ILE A 272 4.34 21.75 -5.26
C ILE A 272 5.68 22.48 -5.16
N LEU A 273 6.43 22.21 -4.10
CA LEU A 273 7.65 22.93 -3.72
C LEU A 273 8.93 22.27 -4.26
N PHE A 274 8.82 21.17 -5.00
CA PHE A 274 9.94 20.48 -5.61
C PHE A 274 9.87 20.49 -7.14
N THR A 275 11.04 20.41 -7.76
CA THR A 275 11.21 20.20 -9.21
C THR A 275 11.50 18.73 -9.51
N PRO A 276 11.36 18.27 -10.76
CA PRO A 276 11.77 16.92 -11.14
C PRO A 276 13.24 16.59 -10.79
N GLU A 277 14.14 17.58 -10.84
CA GLU A 277 15.55 17.41 -10.46
C GLU A 277 15.72 17.17 -8.97
N ASP A 278 14.94 17.86 -8.13
CA ASP A 278 14.91 17.64 -6.69
C ASP A 278 14.48 16.21 -6.36
N LEU A 279 13.41 15.72 -7.01
CA LEU A 279 12.89 14.38 -6.79
C LEU A 279 13.91 13.30 -7.16
N GLU A 280 14.62 13.45 -8.28
CA GLU A 280 15.66 12.50 -8.69
C GLU A 280 16.89 12.54 -7.77
N LYS A 281 17.21 13.70 -7.20
CA LYS A 281 18.25 13.81 -6.17
C LYS A 281 17.80 13.12 -4.88
N TYR A 282 16.56 13.33 -4.47
CA TYR A 282 15.99 12.77 -3.26
C TYR A 282 15.90 11.24 -3.30
N LYS A 283 15.47 10.67 -4.43
CA LYS A 283 15.47 9.21 -4.64
C LYS A 283 16.84 8.57 -4.45
N LYS A 284 17.93 9.24 -4.83
CA LYS A 284 19.32 8.75 -4.65
C LYS A 284 19.81 8.79 -3.21
N LEU A 285 19.14 9.54 -2.33
CA LEU A 285 19.44 9.55 -0.90
C LEU A 285 18.75 8.38 -0.19
N LEU A 286 17.58 7.95 -0.70
CA LEU A 286 16.79 6.85 -0.15
C LEU A 286 17.21 5.47 -0.65
N PHE A 287 17.70 5.36 -1.90
CA PHE A 287 18.01 4.10 -2.59
C PHE A 287 19.42 4.07 -3.19
#